data_AF-F6Z0Y3-F1
#
_entry.id   AF-F6Z0Y3-F1
#
_cell.length_a   1.000
_cell.length_b   1.000
_cell.length_c   1.000
_cell.angle_alpha   90.00
_cell.angle_beta   90.00
_cell.angle_gamma   90.00
#
_symmetry.space_group_name_H-M   'P 1'
#
loop_
_entity.id
_entity.type
_entity.pdbx_description
1 polymer ?
#
loop_
_entity_poly.entity_id
_entity_poly.type
_entity_poly.pdbx_seq_one_letter_code
_entity_poly.pdbx_strand_id
1 'polypeptide(L)'
;MREGVPVAVRVCVQVSWCVCGRTGGTDSWPSRAVVRLHLPGCSPSCLTSWVGGGPGGGPQAGVGSYPWVAQPADPAPPHPTGTRESAFVYALSAAAISHAIARACTTGDLPGCSCGPVPGEPPGPGNRWGGCADNLSYGLLMGAKFSDAPMKVKKTGSQANKLMRLHNSEVGRQALRASLEMKCKCHGVSGSCSIRTCWKGLQELRDVAADLKTRYLSATKVVHRPMGTRKHLVPKDLDIRPVKDSELVYLQSSPDFCMKNEKVGSHGTQDRQCNKTSHGSDSCDLMCCGRGYNPYTDRVVERCHCKYHWCCYVTCRRCERTVERYVCK
;
A
#
# COMPACT_ATOMS: atom_id res chain seq x y z
N MET A 1 6.12 -16.12 41.15
CA MET A 1 7.05 -15.20 40.46
C MET A 1 6.29 -14.46 39.38
N ARG A 2 6.38 -13.13 39.35
CA ARG A 2 5.94 -12.30 38.20
C ARG A 2 7.15 -12.03 37.30
N GLU A 3 6.94 -11.26 36.23
CA GLU A 3 7.91 -10.80 35.23
C GLU A 3 8.19 -11.82 34.09
N GLY A 4 8.22 -11.44 32.81
CA GLY A 4 7.97 -10.13 32.20
C GLY A 4 7.04 -10.21 30.98
N VAL A 5 6.11 -9.27 30.85
CA VAL A 5 5.36 -9.05 29.60
C VAL A 5 6.38 -8.51 28.57
N PRO A 6 6.52 -9.12 27.37
CA PRO A 6 7.42 -8.57 26.36
C PRO A 6 6.96 -7.14 26.01
N VAL A 7 7.92 -6.21 26.03
CA VAL A 7 7.73 -4.76 25.87
C VAL A 7 6.71 -4.47 24.78
N ALA A 8 5.72 -3.63 25.08
CA ALA A 8 4.67 -3.24 24.15
C ALA A 8 5.25 -2.43 22.98
N VAL A 9 5.72 -3.14 21.96
CA VAL A 9 6.18 -2.55 20.69
C VAL A 9 4.99 -1.88 20.01
N ARG A 10 4.84 -0.57 20.26
CA ARG A 10 4.01 0.30 19.42
C ARG A 10 4.69 0.44 18.06
N VAL A 11 4.44 -0.49 17.15
CA VAL A 11 4.73 -0.25 15.74
C VAL A 11 3.75 0.82 15.26
N CYS A 12 4.19 2.08 15.21
CA CYS A 12 3.51 3.05 14.36
C CYS A 12 3.82 2.65 12.91
N VAL A 13 2.87 1.99 12.25
CA VAL A 13 2.89 1.82 10.79
C VAL A 13 2.50 3.16 10.17
N GLN A 14 3.41 4.13 10.29
CA GLN A 14 3.29 5.41 9.61
C GLN A 14 3.73 5.16 8.17
N VAL A 15 2.76 5.09 7.24
CA VAL A 15 3.03 5.12 5.81
C VAL A 15 3.33 6.58 5.43
N SER A 16 4.48 7.07 5.91
CA SER A 16 4.92 8.44 5.73
C SER A 16 5.75 8.59 4.46
N TRP A 17 5.26 9.42 3.56
CA TRP A 17 6.06 9.96 2.45
C TRP A 17 6.75 11.23 2.94
N CYS A 18 8.04 11.16 3.30
CA CYS A 18 8.79 12.29 3.89
C CYS A 18 10.03 12.68 3.08
N VAL A 19 10.12 13.96 2.71
CA VAL A 19 11.31 14.76 2.30
C VAL A 19 10.98 16.22 2.66
N CYS A 20 11.76 17.13 3.26
CA CYS A 20 13.21 17.31 3.56
C CYS A 20 13.34 18.09 4.92
N GLY A 21 14.47 18.33 5.59
CA GLY A 21 15.89 18.02 5.36
C GLY A 21 16.77 19.25 4.99
N ARG A 22 17.70 19.72 5.85
CA ARG A 22 18.84 20.57 5.44
C ARG A 22 20.00 20.74 6.46
N THR A 23 21.24 20.45 6.05
CA THR A 23 22.41 21.39 6.03
C THR A 23 23.65 20.69 5.46
N GLY A 24 24.24 21.25 4.39
CA GLY A 24 25.63 21.01 3.94
C GLY A 24 25.96 19.71 3.18
N GLY A 25 26.74 19.85 2.09
CA GLY A 25 27.65 18.79 1.59
C GLY A 25 27.12 17.75 0.57
N THR A 26 27.57 17.89 -0.68
CA THR A 26 27.90 16.84 -1.68
C THR A 26 27.25 15.43 -1.63
N ASP A 27 26.58 15.09 -2.75
CA ASP A 27 26.50 13.77 -3.40
C ASP A 27 26.20 12.48 -2.59
N SER A 28 24.94 12.06 -2.60
CA SER A 28 24.52 10.73 -3.14
C SER A 28 22.99 10.52 -3.05
N TRP A 29 22.42 9.83 -4.04
CA TRP A 29 21.00 9.41 -4.06
C TRP A 29 20.88 7.91 -3.79
N PRO A 30 19.81 7.49 -3.08
CA PRO A 30 19.13 6.27 -3.53
C PRO A 30 17.60 6.40 -3.54
N SER A 31 16.99 6.03 -4.65
CA SER A 31 15.53 5.87 -4.77
C SER A 31 15.08 4.57 -4.10
N ARG A 32 14.37 4.63 -2.97
CA ARG A 32 13.64 3.49 -2.38
C ARG A 32 12.35 3.95 -1.70
N ALA A 33 11.30 3.13 -1.78
CA ALA A 33 10.25 3.15 -0.76
C ALA A 33 10.84 2.54 0.52
N VAL A 34 10.79 3.28 1.63
CA VAL A 34 11.37 2.86 2.91
C VAL A 34 10.24 2.66 3.93
N VAL A 35 9.90 1.40 4.21
CA VAL A 35 9.07 1.05 5.37
C VAL A 35 9.98 1.05 6.60
N ARG A 36 10.09 2.21 7.27
CA ARG A 36 10.93 2.38 8.46
C ARG A 36 10.14 2.02 9.72
N LEU A 37 10.27 0.77 10.17
CA LEU A 37 9.85 0.34 11.49
C LEU A 37 10.61 1.14 12.56
N HIS A 38 9.94 2.05 13.26
CA HIS A 38 10.53 2.76 14.40
C HIS A 38 10.21 2.04 15.71
N LEU A 39 11.24 1.86 16.52
CA LEU A 39 11.19 1.56 17.95
C LEU A 39 11.46 2.88 18.73
N PRO A 40 11.10 2.98 20.02
CA PRO A 40 10.39 4.14 20.56
C PRO A 40 11.25 5.40 20.80
N GLY A 41 10.65 6.59 20.62
CA GLY A 41 11.25 7.85 21.11
C GLY A 41 10.79 9.19 20.50
N CYS A 42 10.03 9.22 19.40
CA CYS A 42 9.77 10.49 18.69
C CYS A 42 8.61 11.33 19.27
N SER A 43 8.87 12.62 19.47
CA SER A 43 7.94 13.65 19.96
C SER A 43 6.94 14.10 18.85
N PRO A 44 5.74 14.64 19.18
CA PRO A 44 4.69 14.95 18.18
C PRO A 44 4.96 16.18 17.31
N SER A 45 6.05 16.91 17.55
CA SER A 45 6.29 18.25 17.03
C SER A 45 7.13 18.27 15.75
N CYS A 46 6.54 17.83 14.63
CA CYS A 46 6.83 18.27 13.24
C CYS A 46 6.20 17.31 12.24
N LEU A 47 5.17 17.76 11.49
CA LEU A 47 4.87 17.33 10.11
C LEU A 47 3.65 18.11 9.58
N THR A 48 3.89 19.30 9.05
CA THR A 48 2.97 19.99 8.14
C THR A 48 3.61 20.11 6.77
N SER A 49 2.77 20.05 5.72
CA SER A 49 3.13 20.08 4.29
C SER A 49 3.72 18.80 3.68
N TRP A 50 3.03 18.21 2.69
CA TRP A 50 3.30 18.59 1.30
C TRP A 50 2.15 18.26 0.34
N VAL A 51 1.78 19.25 -0.49
CA VAL A 51 1.00 19.09 -1.72
C VAL A 51 1.97 19.36 -2.87
N GLY A 52 2.22 18.38 -3.74
CA GLY A 52 3.03 18.62 -4.95
C GLY A 52 3.72 17.39 -5.52
N GLY A 53 3.29 16.95 -6.71
CA GLY A 53 3.91 15.86 -7.45
C GLY A 53 5.08 16.31 -8.32
N GLY A 54 6.27 15.78 -8.05
CA GLY A 54 7.43 15.86 -8.96
C GLY A 54 7.23 15.03 -10.25
N PRO A 55 8.04 15.26 -11.29
CA PRO A 55 7.76 14.78 -12.64
C PRO A 55 8.39 13.42 -12.94
N GLY A 56 7.65 12.55 -13.64
CA GLY A 56 8.17 11.26 -14.16
C GLY A 56 7.61 10.00 -13.51
N GLY A 57 6.67 10.11 -12.57
CA GLY A 57 5.98 8.94 -12.01
C GLY A 57 4.90 8.40 -12.96
N GLY A 58 5.09 7.16 -13.44
CA GLY A 58 4.00 6.36 -14.04
C GLY A 58 2.86 6.13 -13.03
N PRO A 59 1.70 5.61 -13.47
CA PRO A 59 0.46 5.62 -12.68
C PRO A 59 0.66 5.00 -11.29
N GLN A 60 0.43 5.83 -10.27
CA GLN A 60 0.54 5.41 -8.87
C GLN A 60 -0.50 4.32 -8.60
N ALA A 61 -0.07 3.14 -8.15
CA ALA A 61 -0.95 2.01 -7.79
C ALA A 61 -1.62 2.23 -6.41
N GLY A 62 -2.20 3.41 -6.23
CA GLY A 62 -2.93 3.80 -5.03
C GLY A 62 -4.26 4.47 -5.39
N VAL A 63 -4.93 4.95 -4.36
CA VAL A 63 -6.19 5.70 -4.46
C VAL A 63 -6.00 7.20 -4.72
N GLY A 64 -4.76 7.69 -4.87
CA GLY A 64 -4.48 9.12 -5.13
C GLY A 64 -5.18 9.69 -6.38
N SER A 65 -5.59 8.81 -7.30
CA SER A 65 -6.39 9.08 -8.49
C SER A 65 -7.91 9.04 -8.28
N TYR A 66 -8.44 9.07 -7.05
CA TYR A 66 -9.89 9.13 -6.77
C TYR A 66 -10.23 10.34 -5.89
N PRO A 67 -11.51 10.76 -5.83
CA PRO A 67 -11.99 11.76 -4.87
C PRO A 67 -11.64 11.46 -3.39
N TRP A 68 -11.51 10.18 -3.02
CA TRP A 68 -10.97 9.76 -1.72
C TRP A 68 -9.47 9.45 -1.76
N VAL A 69 -8.74 9.80 -0.69
CA VAL A 69 -7.32 9.46 -0.49
C VAL A 69 -7.10 8.92 0.92
N ALA A 70 -6.33 7.83 1.02
CA ALA A 70 -5.84 7.31 2.30
C ALA A 70 -4.83 8.30 2.92
N GLN A 71 -5.16 8.88 4.07
CA GLN A 71 -4.28 9.79 4.80
C GLN A 71 -3.29 9.00 5.69
N PRO A 72 -2.08 9.55 5.94
CA PRO A 72 -1.23 9.10 7.04
C PRO A 72 -1.95 9.19 8.40
N ALA A 73 -1.45 8.46 9.39
CA ALA A 73 -2.08 8.36 10.72
C ALA A 73 -1.81 9.58 11.62
N ASP A 74 -2.28 10.75 11.18
CA ASP A 74 -2.46 11.95 12.00
C ASP A 74 -3.74 11.82 12.86
N PRO A 75 -3.97 12.70 13.88
CA PRO A 75 -5.16 12.66 14.74
C PRO A 75 -6.42 13.19 14.01
N ALA A 76 -6.69 12.67 12.82
CA ALA A 76 -7.90 12.93 12.06
C ALA A 76 -9.13 12.24 12.71
N PRO A 77 -10.34 12.79 12.53
CA PRO A 77 -11.59 12.18 13.00
C PRO A 77 -11.79 10.77 12.40
N PRO A 78 -12.60 9.91 13.02
CA PRO A 78 -12.74 8.52 12.62
C PRO A 78 -13.19 8.37 11.15
N HIS A 79 -12.29 7.81 10.34
CA HIS A 79 -12.54 7.41 8.95
C HIS A 79 -13.87 6.61 8.83
N PRO A 80 -14.71 6.85 7.80
CA PRO A 80 -16.12 6.48 7.83
C PRO A 80 -16.25 4.96 7.85
N THR A 81 -16.75 4.45 8.98
CA THR A 81 -16.64 3.03 9.32
C THR A 81 -17.58 2.19 8.48
N GLY A 82 -17.06 1.14 7.86
CA GLY A 82 -17.90 0.21 7.09
C GLY A 82 -18.00 0.57 5.60
N THR A 83 -17.27 1.57 5.13
CA THR A 83 -17.21 1.97 3.72
C THR A 83 -16.30 1.08 2.89
N ARG A 84 -16.45 1.14 1.56
CA ARG A 84 -15.61 0.45 0.58
C ARG A 84 -14.14 0.88 0.67
N GLU A 85 -13.90 2.15 0.95
CA GLU A 85 -12.57 2.74 1.16
C GLU A 85 -11.91 2.10 2.38
N SER A 86 -12.65 2.01 3.49
CA SER A 86 -12.15 1.34 4.70
C SER A 86 -11.81 -0.14 4.45
N ALA A 87 -12.60 -0.84 3.63
CA ALA A 87 -12.33 -2.24 3.25
C ALA A 87 -10.96 -2.39 2.55
N PHE A 88 -10.67 -1.52 1.58
CA PHE A 88 -9.38 -1.50 0.90
C PHE A 88 -8.23 -1.13 1.85
N VAL A 89 -8.41 -0.17 2.77
CA VAL A 89 -7.39 0.18 3.78
C VAL A 89 -7.01 -1.01 4.64
N TYR A 90 -7.99 -1.76 5.18
CA TYR A 90 -7.69 -2.93 6.02
C TYR A 90 -6.96 -4.03 5.23
N ALA A 91 -7.38 -4.30 3.99
CA ALA A 91 -6.73 -5.28 3.13
C ALA A 91 -5.29 -4.88 2.78
N LEU A 92 -5.08 -3.66 2.27
CA LEU A 92 -3.76 -3.18 1.89
C LEU A 92 -2.83 -3.07 3.11
N SER A 93 -3.33 -2.64 4.27
CA SER A 93 -2.53 -2.58 5.50
C SER A 93 -2.07 -3.96 5.95
N ALA A 94 -2.98 -4.94 6.00
CA ALA A 94 -2.64 -6.31 6.40
C ALA A 94 -1.65 -6.98 5.43
N ALA A 95 -1.81 -6.73 4.12
CA ALA A 95 -0.87 -7.16 3.08
C ALA A 95 0.50 -6.49 3.25
N ALA A 96 0.55 -5.16 3.37
CA ALA A 96 1.77 -4.37 3.48
C ALA A 96 2.60 -4.73 4.73
N ILE A 97 1.94 -4.90 5.88
CA ILE A 97 2.60 -5.29 7.13
C ILE A 97 3.20 -6.70 6.97
N SER A 98 2.44 -7.65 6.42
CA SER A 98 2.92 -9.03 6.23
C SER A 98 4.05 -9.12 5.18
N HIS A 99 3.98 -8.31 4.12
CA HIS A 99 5.01 -8.18 3.07
C HIS A 99 6.31 -7.61 3.63
N ALA A 100 6.23 -6.51 4.39
CA ALA A 100 7.39 -5.87 5.00
C ALA A 100 8.10 -6.81 6.00
N ILE A 101 7.34 -7.52 6.84
CA ILE A 101 7.92 -8.51 7.77
C ILE A 101 8.57 -9.68 7.01
N ALA A 102 7.91 -10.24 5.99
CA ALA A 102 8.44 -11.35 5.22
C ALA A 102 9.78 -11.01 4.51
N ARG A 103 9.93 -9.78 4.02
CA ARG A 103 11.15 -9.27 3.38
C ARG A 103 12.22 -8.82 4.40
N ALA A 104 11.84 -8.30 5.57
CA ALA A 104 12.79 -7.98 6.64
C ALA A 104 13.53 -9.23 7.16
N CYS A 105 12.89 -10.41 7.08
CA CYS A 105 13.51 -11.70 7.37
C CYS A 105 14.52 -12.15 6.30
N THR A 106 14.45 -11.65 5.05
CA THR A 106 15.39 -12.00 3.97
C THR A 106 16.54 -11.02 3.80
N THR A 107 16.34 -9.76 4.18
CA THR A 107 17.41 -8.76 4.27
C THR A 107 18.24 -8.90 5.55
N GLY A 108 17.71 -9.54 6.59
CA GLY A 108 18.33 -9.65 7.91
C GLY A 108 18.03 -8.46 8.83
N ASP A 109 17.12 -7.55 8.43
CA ASP A 109 16.73 -6.38 9.22
C ASP A 109 15.91 -6.75 10.47
N LEU A 110 15.27 -7.94 10.48
CA LEU A 110 14.46 -8.43 11.60
C LEU A 110 15.11 -9.62 12.30
N PRO A 111 15.63 -9.48 13.54
CA PRO A 111 16.16 -10.60 14.31
C PRO A 111 15.06 -11.58 14.72
N GLY A 112 15.39 -12.86 14.82
CA GLY A 112 14.45 -13.90 15.27
C GLY A 112 13.57 -14.51 14.17
N CYS A 113 13.89 -14.26 12.90
CA CYS A 113 13.38 -15.04 11.77
C CYS A 113 14.49 -15.39 10.77
N SER A 114 14.20 -16.35 9.88
CA SER A 114 15.09 -16.86 8.85
C SER A 114 14.53 -16.60 7.44
N CYS A 115 15.29 -16.96 6.40
CA CYS A 115 14.74 -17.17 5.06
C CYS A 115 13.53 -18.12 5.09
N GLY A 116 12.62 -17.96 4.12
CA GLY A 116 11.51 -18.87 3.87
C GLY A 116 11.98 -20.25 3.42
N PRO A 117 11.11 -21.28 3.54
CA PRO A 117 11.47 -22.65 3.22
C PRO A 117 11.75 -22.84 1.72
N VAL A 118 12.72 -23.70 1.42
CA VAL A 118 12.97 -24.17 0.05
C VAL A 118 11.83 -25.12 -0.36
N PRO A 119 11.19 -24.95 -1.54
CA PRO A 119 10.18 -25.89 -2.01
C PRO A 119 10.74 -27.29 -2.24
N GLY A 120 9.96 -28.32 -1.87
CA GLY A 120 10.33 -29.73 -2.11
C GLY A 120 10.19 -30.18 -3.57
N GLU A 121 9.39 -29.46 -4.36
CA GLU A 121 9.31 -29.64 -5.82
C GLU A 121 10.63 -29.22 -6.49
N PRO A 122 11.18 -29.94 -7.48
CA PRO A 122 12.32 -29.45 -8.25
C PRO A 122 11.94 -28.19 -9.05
N PRO A 123 12.82 -27.19 -9.20
CA PRO A 123 12.49 -25.89 -9.80
C PRO A 123 12.33 -25.92 -11.34
N GLY A 124 12.22 -27.09 -11.95
CA GLY A 124 12.23 -27.30 -13.40
C GLY A 124 13.63 -27.45 -14.02
N PRO A 125 13.72 -27.78 -15.32
CA PRO A 125 14.99 -28.05 -16.00
C PRO A 125 15.94 -26.84 -16.01
N GLY A 126 17.23 -27.07 -15.77
CA GLY A 126 18.28 -26.02 -15.78
C GLY A 126 18.28 -25.06 -14.57
N ASN A 127 17.27 -25.17 -13.70
CA ASN A 127 17.13 -24.34 -12.51
C ASN A 127 17.67 -25.08 -11.27
N ARG A 128 18.17 -24.35 -10.28
CA ARG A 128 18.49 -24.88 -8.94
C ARG A 128 17.88 -23.99 -7.88
N TRP A 129 17.37 -24.57 -6.79
CA TRP A 129 16.98 -23.77 -5.62
C TRP A 129 18.21 -23.18 -4.94
N GLY A 130 18.10 -21.94 -4.47
CA GLY A 130 19.14 -21.29 -3.67
C GLY A 130 18.87 -19.81 -3.45
N GLY A 131 19.73 -19.15 -2.67
CA GLY A 131 19.45 -17.80 -2.17
C GLY A 131 18.49 -17.82 -0.98
N CYS A 132 17.92 -16.66 -0.65
CA CYS A 132 17.03 -16.48 0.50
C CYS A 132 15.62 -16.17 0.02
N ALA A 133 14.69 -17.12 0.20
CA ALA A 133 13.28 -16.97 -0.15
C ALA A 133 12.54 -16.09 0.87
N ASP A 134 11.53 -15.33 0.44
CA ASP A 134 10.74 -14.48 1.35
C ASP A 134 9.97 -15.33 2.38
N ASN A 135 10.10 -15.01 3.67
CA ASN A 135 9.49 -15.79 4.75
C ASN A 135 8.02 -15.39 4.95
N LEU A 136 7.21 -15.71 3.93
CA LEU A 136 5.80 -15.38 3.87
C LEU A 136 4.99 -15.97 5.04
N SER A 137 5.29 -17.19 5.48
CA SER A 137 4.58 -17.81 6.60
C SER A 137 4.79 -17.05 7.91
N TYR A 138 6.02 -16.63 8.20
CA TYR A 138 6.33 -15.77 9.35
C TYR A 138 5.71 -14.37 9.20
N GLY A 139 5.81 -13.77 8.01
CA GLY A 139 5.22 -12.46 7.70
C GLY A 139 3.70 -12.43 7.90
N LEU A 140 2.99 -13.46 7.46
CA LEU A 140 1.55 -13.60 7.67
C LEU A 140 1.19 -13.80 9.15
N LEU A 141 1.92 -14.65 9.87
CA LEU A 141 1.69 -14.93 11.29
C LEU A 141 1.86 -13.66 12.14
N MET A 142 2.97 -12.95 11.95
CA MET A 142 3.28 -11.75 12.72
C MET A 142 2.47 -10.54 12.25
N GLY A 143 2.23 -10.42 10.95
CA GLY A 143 1.35 -9.40 10.38
C GLY A 143 -0.07 -9.52 10.91
N ALA A 144 -0.67 -10.71 10.92
CA ALA A 144 -2.00 -10.94 11.50
C ALA A 144 -2.05 -10.72 13.02
N LYS A 145 -1.00 -11.09 13.77
CA LYS A 145 -0.91 -10.73 15.20
C LYS A 145 -0.97 -9.22 15.41
N PHE A 146 -0.33 -8.44 14.54
CA PHE A 146 -0.28 -6.99 14.66
C PHE A 146 -1.57 -6.31 14.13
N SER A 147 -1.99 -6.58 12.89
CA SER A 147 -3.14 -5.93 12.26
C SER A 147 -4.46 -6.25 12.95
N ASP A 148 -4.60 -7.46 13.49
CA ASP A 148 -5.87 -7.95 14.03
C ASP A 148 -5.96 -7.79 15.56
N ALA A 149 -4.85 -7.43 16.25
CA ALA A 149 -4.84 -7.18 17.69
C ALA A 149 -5.91 -6.17 18.17
N PRO A 150 -6.12 -5.02 17.51
CA PRO A 150 -7.18 -4.07 17.90
C PRO A 150 -8.59 -4.68 17.84
N MET A 151 -8.81 -5.71 17.03
CA MET A 151 -10.11 -6.39 16.91
C MET A 151 -10.33 -7.47 17.98
N LYS A 152 -9.27 -7.93 18.66
CA LYS A 152 -9.35 -8.95 19.73
C LYS A 152 -9.77 -8.35 21.08
N VAL A 153 -9.50 -7.07 21.31
CA VAL A 153 -9.93 -6.35 22.52
C VAL A 153 -11.46 -6.27 22.57
N LYS A 154 -12.05 -6.54 23.75
CA LYS A 154 -13.50 -6.36 24.01
C LYS A 154 -13.84 -4.87 24.15
N LYS A 155 -13.71 -4.09 23.07
CA LYS A 155 -14.18 -2.69 23.01
C LYS A 155 -15.58 -2.59 22.39
N THR A 156 -16.28 -1.53 22.76
CA THR A 156 -17.62 -1.15 22.27
C THR A 156 -17.57 -0.79 20.78
N GLY A 157 -17.79 -1.77 19.92
CA GLY A 157 -17.87 -1.58 18.48
C GLY A 157 -18.90 -2.51 17.84
N SER A 158 -19.51 -2.07 16.74
CA SER A 158 -20.46 -2.92 16.00
C SER A 158 -19.79 -4.24 15.57
N GLN A 159 -20.38 -5.36 15.95
CA GLN A 159 -19.90 -6.70 15.61
C GLN A 159 -19.77 -6.88 14.09
N ALA A 160 -20.64 -6.24 13.31
CA ALA A 160 -20.56 -6.20 11.85
C ALA A 160 -19.26 -5.55 11.36
N ASN A 161 -18.91 -4.38 11.90
CA ASN A 161 -17.66 -3.68 11.55
C ASN A 161 -16.43 -4.52 11.92
N LYS A 162 -16.45 -5.23 13.07
CA LYS A 162 -15.37 -6.15 13.46
C LYS A 162 -15.21 -7.31 12.48
N LEU A 163 -16.30 -7.98 12.09
CA LEU A 163 -16.28 -9.06 11.11
C LEU A 163 -15.76 -8.58 9.75
N MET A 164 -16.24 -7.42 9.28
CA MET A 164 -15.84 -6.82 8.01
C MET A 164 -14.35 -6.48 7.98
N ARG A 165 -13.82 -5.93 9.08
CA ARG A 165 -12.38 -5.64 9.23
C ARG A 165 -11.52 -6.90 9.16
N LEU A 166 -11.89 -7.95 9.89
CA LEU A 166 -11.15 -9.22 9.90
C LEU A 166 -11.19 -9.91 8.53
N HIS A 167 -12.36 -9.92 7.87
CA HIS A 167 -12.52 -10.44 6.51
C HIS A 167 -11.59 -9.72 5.52
N ASN A 168 -11.67 -8.40 5.44
CA ASN A 168 -10.88 -7.62 4.48
C ASN A 168 -9.37 -7.71 4.76
N SER A 169 -8.95 -7.73 6.03
CA SER A 169 -7.55 -8.01 6.40
C SER A 169 -7.08 -9.37 5.88
N GLU A 170 -7.94 -10.40 5.94
CA GLU A 170 -7.60 -11.72 5.40
C GLU A 170 -7.59 -11.75 3.87
N VAL A 171 -8.51 -11.05 3.18
CA VAL A 171 -8.44 -10.86 1.72
C VAL A 171 -7.11 -10.23 1.30
N GLY A 172 -6.63 -9.24 2.05
CA GLY A 172 -5.29 -8.64 1.88
C GLY A 172 -4.16 -9.67 1.99
N ARG A 173 -4.21 -10.50 3.04
CA ARG A 173 -3.24 -11.59 3.26
C ARG A 173 -3.34 -12.71 2.21
N GLN A 174 -4.53 -12.98 1.66
CA GLN A 174 -4.71 -13.91 0.54
C GLN A 174 -4.12 -13.38 -0.77
N ALA A 175 -4.33 -12.10 -1.09
CA ALA A 175 -3.68 -11.46 -2.24
C ALA A 175 -2.15 -11.52 -2.13
N LEU A 176 -1.61 -11.28 -0.92
CA LEU A 176 -0.18 -11.45 -0.66
C LEU A 176 0.29 -12.91 -0.88
N ARG A 177 -0.46 -13.92 -0.44
CA ARG A 177 -0.14 -15.34 -0.71
C ARG A 177 -0.12 -15.65 -2.20
N ALA A 178 -1.07 -15.11 -2.96
CA ALA A 178 -1.15 -15.28 -4.42
C ALA A 178 -0.01 -14.58 -5.17
N SER A 179 0.60 -13.55 -4.58
CA SER A 179 1.72 -12.79 -5.16
C SER A 179 3.11 -13.46 -5.05
N LEU A 180 3.18 -14.71 -4.60
CA LEU A 180 4.43 -15.45 -4.45
C LEU A 180 4.86 -16.08 -5.78
N GLU A 181 5.97 -15.61 -6.33
CA GLU A 181 6.49 -16.03 -7.65
C GLU A 181 7.90 -16.64 -7.55
N MET A 182 8.30 -17.37 -8.61
CA MET A 182 9.68 -17.86 -8.72
C MET A 182 10.57 -16.74 -9.29
N LYS A 183 11.53 -16.26 -8.51
CA LYS A 183 12.56 -15.31 -8.93
C LYS A 183 13.87 -16.04 -9.16
N CYS A 184 14.60 -15.70 -10.21
CA CYS A 184 15.85 -16.36 -10.57
C CYS A 184 16.96 -15.36 -10.90
N LYS A 185 18.21 -15.74 -10.61
CA LYS A 185 19.43 -15.10 -11.11
C LYS A 185 20.17 -16.06 -12.03
N CYS A 186 20.53 -15.59 -13.22
CA CYS A 186 21.38 -16.33 -14.14
C CYS A 186 22.84 -16.26 -13.69
N HIS A 187 23.53 -17.39 -13.84
CA HIS A 187 24.96 -17.51 -13.60
C HIS A 187 25.58 -18.18 -14.83
N GLY A 188 26.52 -17.50 -15.48
CA GLY A 188 27.15 -18.00 -16.69
C GLY A 188 28.14 -16.98 -17.24
N VAL A 189 29.07 -17.46 -18.07
CA VAL A 189 30.08 -16.62 -18.72
C VAL A 189 29.37 -15.52 -19.53
N SER A 190 29.86 -14.29 -19.40
CA SER A 190 29.30 -13.09 -20.06
C SER A 190 27.79 -12.85 -19.83
N GLY A 191 27.25 -13.31 -18.69
CA GLY A 191 25.84 -13.10 -18.33
C GLY A 191 24.86 -14.13 -18.92
N SER A 192 25.37 -15.24 -19.47
CA SER A 192 24.54 -16.34 -19.97
C SER A 192 23.71 -17.02 -18.85
N CYS A 193 22.56 -17.60 -19.24
CA CYS A 193 21.61 -18.27 -18.34
C CYS A 193 21.69 -19.81 -18.40
N SER A 194 22.90 -20.37 -18.61
CA SER A 194 23.12 -21.82 -18.73
C SER A 194 22.85 -22.58 -17.42
N ILE A 195 23.10 -21.93 -16.28
CA ILE A 195 22.60 -22.34 -14.96
C ILE A 195 21.96 -21.12 -14.28
N ARG A 196 20.86 -21.32 -13.57
CA ARG A 196 20.24 -20.24 -12.78
C ARG A 196 19.82 -20.71 -11.39
N THR A 197 20.00 -19.82 -10.43
CA THR A 197 19.62 -20.03 -9.03
C THR A 197 18.30 -19.32 -8.79
N CYS A 198 17.30 -20.04 -8.31
CA CYS A 198 15.95 -19.54 -8.10
C CYS A 198 15.50 -19.65 -6.64
N TRP A 199 14.58 -18.78 -6.22
CA TRP A 199 13.90 -18.80 -4.94
C TRP A 199 12.44 -18.36 -5.11
N LYS A 200 11.57 -18.66 -4.13
CA LYS A 200 10.24 -18.05 -4.07
C LYS A 200 10.36 -16.67 -3.44
N GLY A 201 9.82 -15.64 -4.09
CA GLY A 201 9.84 -14.26 -3.60
C GLY A 201 8.50 -13.58 -3.84
N LEU A 202 8.18 -12.58 -3.04
CA LEU A 202 6.95 -11.81 -3.18
C LEU A 202 7.11 -10.78 -4.31
N GLN A 203 6.04 -10.51 -5.05
CA GLN A 203 5.97 -9.36 -5.96
C GLN A 203 6.19 -8.04 -5.20
N GLU A 204 6.42 -6.96 -5.94
CA GLU A 204 6.52 -5.65 -5.31
C GLU A 204 5.14 -5.21 -4.78
N LEU A 205 5.12 -4.52 -3.63
CA LEU A 205 3.88 -4.18 -2.94
C LEU A 205 2.92 -3.34 -3.82
N ARG A 206 3.47 -2.62 -4.80
CA ARG A 206 2.72 -1.88 -5.83
C ARG A 206 1.78 -2.80 -6.63
N ASP A 207 2.23 -3.99 -6.97
CA ASP A 207 1.51 -4.90 -7.85
C ASP A 207 0.43 -5.66 -7.05
N VAL A 208 0.71 -5.99 -5.78
CA VAL A 208 -0.30 -6.44 -4.79
C VAL A 208 -1.36 -5.36 -4.54
N ALA A 209 -0.96 -4.09 -4.44
CA ALA A 209 -1.90 -2.97 -4.28
C ALA A 209 -2.79 -2.77 -5.52
N ALA A 210 -2.27 -3.05 -6.73
CA ALA A 210 -3.04 -3.03 -7.96
C ALA A 210 -4.11 -4.14 -7.99
N ASP A 211 -3.78 -5.37 -7.58
CA ASP A 211 -4.77 -6.45 -7.42
C ASP A 211 -5.82 -6.11 -6.35
N LEU A 212 -5.42 -5.58 -5.20
CA LEU A 212 -6.41 -5.12 -4.19
C LEU A 212 -7.28 -3.97 -4.70
N LYS A 213 -6.77 -3.14 -5.63
CA LYS A 213 -7.54 -2.05 -6.27
C LYS A 213 -8.59 -2.58 -7.24
N THR A 214 -8.35 -3.67 -7.98
CA THR A 214 -9.40 -4.30 -8.81
C THR A 214 -10.51 -4.88 -7.92
N ARG A 215 -10.15 -5.57 -6.82
CA ARG A 215 -11.09 -6.09 -5.82
C ARG A 215 -11.90 -5.00 -5.10
N TYR A 216 -11.32 -3.81 -4.92
CA TYR A 216 -12.03 -2.64 -4.39
C TYR A 216 -13.13 -2.16 -5.36
N LEU A 217 -12.84 -2.11 -6.67
CA LEU A 217 -13.82 -1.69 -7.68
C LEU A 217 -15.03 -2.66 -7.73
N SER A 218 -14.79 -3.96 -7.57
CA SER A 218 -15.81 -5.01 -7.55
C SER A 218 -16.30 -5.44 -6.14
N ALA A 219 -16.07 -4.62 -5.11
CA ALA A 219 -16.41 -4.98 -3.73
C ALA A 219 -17.93 -5.15 -3.50
N THR A 220 -18.30 -6.06 -2.60
CA THR A 220 -19.72 -6.45 -2.36
C THR A 220 -20.30 -5.75 -1.12
N LYS A 221 -21.51 -5.21 -1.24
CA LYS A 221 -22.25 -4.68 -0.08
C LYS A 221 -22.89 -5.81 0.71
N VAL A 222 -22.56 -5.90 2.00
CA VAL A 222 -23.05 -6.93 2.92
C VAL A 222 -23.90 -6.33 4.04
N VAL A 223 -24.78 -7.16 4.60
CA VAL A 223 -25.54 -6.88 5.81
C VAL A 223 -25.23 -7.92 6.87
N HIS A 224 -25.40 -7.54 8.14
CA HIS A 224 -25.15 -8.42 9.28
C HIS A 224 -26.45 -9.11 9.68
N ARG A 225 -26.59 -10.40 9.36
CA ARG A 225 -27.80 -11.19 9.60
C ARG A 225 -27.52 -12.31 10.63
N PRO A 226 -28.43 -12.56 11.60
CA PRO A 226 -28.35 -13.76 12.42
C PRO A 226 -28.67 -15.00 11.57
N MET A 227 -27.89 -16.05 11.71
CA MET A 227 -28.07 -17.34 11.03
C MET A 227 -27.91 -18.45 12.07
N GLY A 228 -29.04 -18.86 12.64
CA GLY A 228 -29.06 -19.68 13.87
C GLY A 228 -28.43 -18.92 15.05
N THR A 229 -27.60 -19.60 15.83
CA THR A 229 -26.89 -19.02 16.99
C THR A 229 -25.69 -18.14 16.60
N ARG A 230 -25.25 -18.19 15.33
CA ARG A 230 -24.10 -17.41 14.83
C ARG A 230 -24.56 -16.20 14.02
N LYS A 231 -23.73 -15.16 13.99
CA LYS A 231 -23.99 -13.91 13.28
C LYS A 231 -23.01 -13.78 12.13
N HIS A 232 -23.51 -13.68 10.91
CA HIS A 232 -22.72 -13.72 9.68
C HIS A 232 -22.91 -12.45 8.86
N LEU A 233 -21.90 -12.11 8.04
CA LEU A 233 -22.03 -11.14 6.97
C LEU A 233 -22.56 -11.87 5.74
N VAL A 234 -23.65 -11.40 5.17
CA VAL A 234 -24.28 -11.95 3.96
C VAL A 234 -24.47 -10.84 2.92
N PRO A 235 -24.50 -11.13 1.61
CA PRO A 235 -24.89 -10.15 0.60
C PRO A 235 -26.20 -9.43 0.98
N LYS A 236 -26.30 -8.14 0.64
CA LYS A 236 -27.53 -7.37 0.94
C LYS A 236 -28.74 -7.96 0.20
N ASP A 237 -28.55 -8.27 -1.08
CA ASP A 237 -29.60 -8.72 -1.98
C ASP A 237 -29.44 -10.25 -2.17
N LEU A 238 -30.51 -11.01 -1.97
CA LEU A 238 -30.43 -12.47 -1.75
C LEU A 238 -30.23 -13.29 -3.03
N ASP A 239 -30.51 -12.69 -4.18
CA ASP A 239 -30.25 -13.26 -5.50
C ASP A 239 -28.77 -13.13 -5.93
N ILE A 240 -27.95 -12.43 -5.13
CA ILE A 240 -26.51 -12.34 -5.33
C ILE A 240 -25.84 -13.57 -4.70
N ARG A 241 -25.00 -14.24 -5.50
CA ARG A 241 -24.15 -15.36 -5.05
C ARG A 241 -23.43 -15.08 -3.73
N PRO A 242 -23.10 -16.11 -2.93
CA PRO A 242 -22.27 -15.95 -1.74
C PRO A 242 -20.99 -15.15 -2.03
N VAL A 243 -20.62 -14.30 -1.06
CA VAL A 243 -19.34 -13.58 -1.07
C VAL A 243 -18.21 -14.61 -1.05
N LYS A 244 -17.23 -14.47 -1.94
CA LYS A 244 -16.02 -15.31 -1.88
C LYS A 244 -15.06 -14.81 -0.81
N ASP A 245 -14.32 -15.71 -0.19
CA ASP A 245 -13.28 -15.38 0.81
C ASP A 245 -12.18 -14.44 0.28
N SER A 246 -12.09 -14.30 -1.04
CA SER A 246 -11.13 -13.46 -1.77
C SER A 246 -11.70 -12.11 -2.24
N GLU A 247 -12.96 -11.78 -1.92
CA GLU A 247 -13.65 -10.55 -2.30
C GLU A 247 -13.74 -9.56 -1.14
N LEU A 248 -13.52 -8.27 -1.41
CA LEU A 248 -13.68 -7.22 -0.41
C LEU A 248 -15.17 -6.94 -0.13
N VAL A 249 -15.49 -6.70 1.15
CA VAL A 249 -16.86 -6.43 1.62
C VAL A 249 -16.98 -5.11 2.37
N TYR A 250 -18.13 -4.46 2.22
CA TYR A 250 -18.46 -3.21 2.91
C TYR A 250 -19.92 -3.19 3.39
N LEU A 251 -20.20 -2.43 4.45
CA LEU A 251 -21.50 -2.36 5.12
C LEU A 251 -22.30 -1.12 4.71
N GLN A 252 -21.61 0.01 4.53
CA GLN A 252 -22.20 1.33 4.31
C GLN A 252 -21.77 1.87 2.95
N SER A 253 -22.69 2.52 2.24
CA SER A 253 -22.32 3.23 1.00
C SER A 253 -21.32 4.35 1.34
N SER A 254 -20.36 4.58 0.44
CA SER A 254 -19.38 5.65 0.59
C SER A 254 -20.08 7.02 0.65
N PRO A 255 -19.63 7.95 1.50
CA PRO A 255 -20.15 9.31 1.55
C PRO A 255 -19.70 10.11 0.31
N ASP A 256 -20.26 11.31 0.15
CA ASP A 256 -19.67 12.30 -0.76
C ASP A 256 -18.29 12.75 -0.23
N PHE A 257 -17.28 12.66 -1.10
CA PHE A 257 -15.91 13.11 -0.85
C PHE A 257 -15.57 14.43 -1.57
N CYS A 258 -16.48 14.96 -2.39
CA CYS A 258 -16.27 16.18 -3.17
C CYS A 258 -16.15 17.42 -2.28
N MET A 259 -16.96 17.50 -1.22
CA MET A 259 -16.95 18.57 -0.23
C MET A 259 -16.17 18.18 1.04
N LYS A 260 -15.60 19.18 1.72
CA LYS A 260 -14.99 19.01 3.03
C LYS A 260 -16.08 18.66 4.04
N ASN A 261 -15.92 17.54 4.75
CA ASN A 261 -16.83 17.08 5.79
C ASN A 261 -16.05 16.35 6.90
N GLU A 262 -15.78 17.07 7.98
CA GLU A 262 -14.96 16.60 9.10
C GLU A 262 -15.60 15.42 9.83
N LYS A 263 -16.94 15.30 9.84
CA LYS A 263 -17.64 14.18 10.51
C LYS A 263 -17.34 12.82 9.88
N VAL A 264 -16.99 12.79 8.60
CA VAL A 264 -16.60 11.57 7.87
C VAL A 264 -15.11 11.55 7.50
N GLY A 265 -14.32 12.53 7.95
CA GLY A 265 -12.91 12.67 7.56
C GLY A 265 -12.69 12.97 6.06
N SER A 266 -13.67 13.61 5.39
CA SER A 266 -13.48 14.11 4.03
C SER A 266 -12.82 15.48 4.07
N HIS A 267 -11.73 15.66 3.33
CA HIS A 267 -11.09 16.96 3.12
C HIS A 267 -11.70 17.74 1.94
N GLY A 268 -12.55 17.11 1.13
CA GLY A 268 -13.01 17.65 -0.15
C GLY A 268 -12.01 17.43 -1.29
N THR A 269 -12.37 17.87 -2.49
CA THR A 269 -11.50 17.77 -3.69
C THR A 269 -10.98 19.11 -4.21
N GLN A 270 -11.25 20.22 -3.52
CA GLN A 270 -10.67 21.54 -3.84
C GLN A 270 -9.13 21.49 -3.86
N ASP A 271 -8.51 22.26 -4.76
CA ASP A 271 -7.06 22.36 -4.99
C ASP A 271 -6.35 21.03 -5.36
N ARG A 272 -7.09 19.95 -5.59
CA ARG A 272 -6.51 18.67 -6.02
C ARG A 272 -6.15 18.69 -7.50
N GLN A 273 -4.97 18.18 -7.82
CA GLN A 273 -4.54 18.02 -9.21
C GLN A 273 -5.42 16.99 -9.93
N CYS A 274 -5.78 17.31 -11.17
CA CYS A 274 -6.59 16.45 -12.04
C CYS A 274 -6.02 16.38 -13.45
N ASN A 275 -6.44 15.37 -14.20
CA ASN A 275 -5.98 15.09 -15.55
C ASN A 275 -7.08 15.37 -16.58
N LYS A 276 -6.94 16.43 -17.36
CA LYS A 276 -7.92 16.84 -18.37
C LYS A 276 -8.07 15.84 -19.53
N THR A 277 -7.02 15.07 -19.83
CA THR A 277 -7.04 14.09 -20.93
C THR A 277 -7.40 12.67 -20.46
N SER A 278 -7.70 12.48 -19.17
CA SER A 278 -8.13 11.18 -18.66
C SER A 278 -9.65 11.06 -18.65
N HIS A 279 -10.13 9.87 -19.01
CA HIS A 279 -11.51 9.41 -18.76
C HIS A 279 -11.60 8.48 -17.53
N GLY A 280 -10.46 8.22 -16.88
CA GLY A 280 -10.36 7.43 -15.66
C GLY A 280 -10.76 8.21 -14.41
N SER A 281 -10.46 7.65 -13.24
CA SER A 281 -10.85 8.30 -11.99
C SER A 281 -10.06 9.58 -11.68
N ASP A 282 -8.89 9.77 -12.31
CA ASP A 282 -8.06 10.99 -12.28
C ASP A 282 -8.57 12.11 -13.20
N SER A 283 -9.62 11.84 -14.00
CA SER A 283 -10.29 12.82 -14.85
C SER A 283 -10.69 14.06 -14.07
N CYS A 284 -10.49 15.25 -14.63
CA CYS A 284 -10.97 16.50 -14.03
C CYS A 284 -12.49 16.52 -13.81
N ASP A 285 -13.27 15.85 -14.65
CA ASP A 285 -14.74 15.84 -14.51
C ASP A 285 -15.17 15.08 -13.25
N LEU A 286 -14.53 13.95 -12.96
CA LEU A 286 -14.78 13.14 -11.76
C LEU A 286 -14.10 13.71 -10.51
N MET A 287 -12.81 14.07 -10.61
CA MET A 287 -12.02 14.58 -9.48
C MET A 287 -12.59 15.90 -8.93
N CYS A 288 -13.01 16.79 -9.83
CA CYS A 288 -13.55 18.10 -9.46
C CYS A 288 -15.08 18.08 -9.30
N CYS A 289 -15.72 16.91 -9.47
CA CYS A 289 -17.14 16.69 -9.27
C CYS A 289 -18.03 17.72 -10.00
N GLY A 290 -17.71 18.01 -11.26
CA GLY A 290 -18.43 19.02 -12.06
C GLY A 290 -18.24 20.49 -11.66
N ARG A 291 -17.50 20.82 -10.59
CA ARG A 291 -17.22 22.23 -10.20
C ARG A 291 -16.27 22.96 -11.17
N GLY A 292 -15.63 22.21 -12.07
CA GLY A 292 -14.59 22.70 -12.96
C GLY A 292 -13.22 22.82 -12.28
N TYR A 293 -12.25 23.30 -13.06
CA TYR A 293 -10.84 23.34 -12.68
C TYR A 293 -10.17 24.62 -13.19
N ASN A 294 -9.07 25.00 -12.56
CA ASN A 294 -8.21 26.12 -12.94
C ASN A 294 -6.91 25.59 -13.56
N PRO A 295 -6.49 26.08 -14.74
CA PRO A 295 -5.16 25.82 -15.28
C PRO A 295 -4.10 26.63 -14.52
N TYR A 296 -2.90 26.07 -14.37
CA TYR A 296 -1.70 26.78 -13.96
C TYR A 296 -0.46 26.22 -14.67
N THR A 297 0.53 27.07 -14.90
CA THR A 297 1.80 26.67 -15.50
C THR A 297 2.82 26.33 -14.41
N ASP A 298 3.34 25.11 -14.44
CA ASP A 298 4.41 24.63 -13.56
C ASP A 298 5.73 24.51 -14.33
N ARG A 299 6.84 24.94 -13.71
CA ARG A 299 8.19 24.90 -14.32
C ARG A 299 8.91 23.64 -13.84
N VAL A 300 8.84 22.60 -14.66
CA VAL A 300 9.51 21.32 -14.42
C VAL A 300 10.98 21.41 -14.84
N VAL A 301 11.88 21.24 -13.87
CA VAL A 301 13.32 21.07 -14.12
C VAL A 301 13.64 19.58 -14.15
N GLU A 302 14.22 19.10 -15.25
CA GLU A 302 14.58 17.69 -15.42
C GLU A 302 16.00 17.51 -15.99
N ARG A 303 16.53 16.30 -15.85
CA ARG A 303 17.83 15.92 -16.40
C ARG A 303 17.65 15.45 -17.84
N CYS A 304 18.28 16.15 -18.77
CA CYS A 304 18.15 15.95 -20.21
C CYS A 304 19.52 15.81 -20.87
N HIS A 305 19.55 15.33 -22.12
CA HIS A 305 20.76 15.18 -22.94
C HIS A 305 21.93 14.52 -22.17
N CYS A 306 21.60 13.48 -21.40
CA CYS A 306 22.56 12.75 -20.59
C CYS A 306 23.59 12.03 -21.47
N LYS A 307 24.87 12.27 -21.21
CA LYS A 307 26.01 11.58 -21.82
C LYS A 307 26.67 10.69 -20.78
N TYR A 308 26.81 9.40 -21.11
CA TYR A 308 27.63 8.47 -20.33
C TYR A 308 29.10 8.65 -20.70
N HIS A 309 29.96 8.78 -19.70
CA HIS A 309 31.41 8.78 -19.86
C HIS A 309 31.93 7.42 -19.41
N TRP A 310 32.62 6.73 -20.32
CA TRP A 310 33.34 5.50 -19.98
C TRP A 310 34.46 5.86 -18.99
N CYS A 311 34.54 5.13 -17.86
CA CYS A 311 35.02 5.58 -16.53
C CYS A 311 33.95 6.09 -15.54
N CYS A 312 32.69 5.67 -15.76
CA CYS A 312 31.67 5.39 -14.74
C CYS A 312 30.82 6.56 -14.20
N TYR A 313 30.63 7.64 -14.96
CA TYR A 313 29.68 8.70 -14.60
C TYR A 313 28.82 9.18 -15.78
N VAL A 314 27.67 9.78 -15.45
CA VAL A 314 26.73 10.34 -16.42
C VAL A 314 26.64 11.85 -16.20
N THR A 315 26.99 12.63 -17.22
CA THR A 315 26.76 14.09 -17.20
C THR A 315 25.45 14.39 -17.90
N CYS A 316 24.51 15.03 -17.21
CA CYS A 316 23.25 15.50 -17.80
C CYS A 316 23.20 17.04 -17.77
N ARG A 317 22.54 17.63 -18.76
CA ARG A 317 22.13 19.04 -18.68
C ARG A 317 20.87 19.14 -17.83
N ARG A 318 20.65 20.32 -17.22
CA ARG A 318 19.36 20.69 -16.64
C ARG A 318 18.53 21.32 -17.76
N CYS A 319 17.42 20.70 -18.13
CA CYS A 319 16.41 21.32 -18.98
C CYS A 319 15.29 21.84 -18.09
N GLU A 320 14.69 22.94 -18.51
CA GLU A 320 13.42 23.43 -17.95
C GLU A 320 12.35 23.29 -19.02
N ARG A 321 11.19 22.78 -18.64
CA ARG A 321 9.98 22.82 -19.47
C ARG A 321 8.81 23.33 -18.65
N THR A 322 8.02 24.19 -19.27
CA THR A 322 6.73 24.61 -18.72
C THR A 322 5.69 23.57 -19.06
N VAL A 323 4.95 23.09 -18.05
CA VAL A 323 3.77 22.23 -18.26
C VAL A 323 2.52 22.92 -17.76
N GLU A 324 1.43 22.80 -18.50
CA GLU A 324 0.11 23.13 -17.97
C GLU A 324 -0.36 21.99 -17.07
N ARG A 325 -0.84 22.35 -15.88
CA ARG A 325 -1.48 21.46 -14.91
C ARG A 325 -2.84 22.04 -14.54
N TYR A 326 -3.73 21.20 -14.04
CA TYR A 326 -5.08 21.59 -13.65
C TYR A 326 -5.35 21.23 -12.19
N VAL A 327 -6.00 22.13 -11.46
CA VAL A 327 -6.48 21.91 -10.07
C VAL A 327 -7.97 22.19 -9.95
N CYS A 328 -8.67 21.39 -9.16
CA CYS A 328 -10.10 21.54 -8.94
C CYS A 328 -10.46 22.82 -8.18
N LYS A 329 -11.58 23.43 -8.55
CA LYS A 329 -12.19 24.56 -7.84
C LYS A 329 -12.83 24.13 -6.52
#